data_AF-A0A918K4L2-F1
#
_entry.id   AF-A0A918K4L2-F1
#
_cell.length_a   1.000
_cell.length_b   1.000
_cell.length_c   1.000
_cell.angle_alpha   90.00
_cell.angle_beta   90.00
_cell.angle_gamma   90.00
#
_symmetry.space_group_name_H-M   'P 1'
#
loop_
_entity.id
_entity.type
_entity.pdbx_description
1 polymer ?
#
loop_
_entity_poly.entity_id
_entity_poly.type
_entity_poly.pdbx_seq_one_letter_code
_entity_poly.pdbx_strand_id
1 'polypeptide(L)'
;MHEHDQAGGSHTGVMLSPQRFRDARHTKYHFIDHVLVSCPKCAGIAHVAPVASAAEDEVPSVFARRRLVCRACGLSREAAGGGFRLFRGRGEATDPYFGLPLWLQTEVRHGWLWAYNPEHLELIRKFVQAPLRERAPWDAQVKKMTLVARLPTWIKSAKNRDEVLRAIDRIRASLA
;
A
#
# COMPACT_ATOMS: atom_id res chain seq x y z
N MET A 1 45.14 31.60 37.47
CA MET A 1 45.04 32.31 36.18
C MET A 1 45.20 31.25 35.12
N HIS A 2 44.08 30.77 34.58
CA HIS A 2 43.58 31.15 33.25
C HIS A 2 44.49 30.55 32.15
N GLU A 3 44.04 29.88 31.10
CA GLU A 3 42.74 29.46 30.58
C GLU A 3 43.04 28.56 29.36
N HIS A 4 42.04 27.77 28.95
CA HIS A 4 41.70 27.25 27.61
C HIS A 4 42.75 26.98 26.51
N ASP A 5 42.71 25.76 25.94
CA ASP A 5 41.99 25.40 24.68
C ASP A 5 42.22 23.88 24.38
N GLN A 6 41.28 22.92 24.34
CA GLN A 6 40.17 22.70 23.37
C GLN A 6 40.54 23.05 21.91
N ALA A 7 40.27 22.31 20.85
CA ALA A 7 39.70 21.00 20.60
C ALA A 7 40.10 20.63 19.16
N GLY A 8 40.60 19.41 18.91
CA GLY A 8 40.82 18.89 17.57
C GLY A 8 39.74 17.86 17.25
N GLY A 9 38.65 18.30 16.62
CA GLY A 9 37.49 17.49 16.32
C GLY A 9 37.78 16.36 15.32
N SER A 10 37.57 15.12 15.77
CA SER A 10 37.41 13.97 14.88
C SER A 10 36.06 14.07 14.17
N HIS A 11 36.08 14.41 12.88
CA HIS A 11 34.96 14.22 11.97
C HIS A 11 34.68 12.73 11.81
N THR A 12 33.84 12.17 12.69
CA THR A 12 33.19 10.89 12.43
C THR A 12 32.11 11.12 11.38
N GLY A 13 32.46 10.88 10.12
CA GLY A 13 31.48 10.70 9.06
C GLY A 13 30.56 9.55 9.45
N VAL A 14 29.35 9.88 9.89
CA VAL A 14 28.28 8.89 10.09
C VAL A 14 27.99 8.30 8.73
N MET A 15 28.55 7.13 8.44
CA MET A 15 28.15 6.30 7.33
C MET A 15 26.70 5.90 7.59
N LEU A 16 25.75 6.68 7.05
CA LEU A 16 24.34 6.32 7.02
C LEU A 16 24.24 4.99 6.28
N SER A 17 24.10 3.90 7.04
CA SER A 17 23.82 2.58 6.49
C SER A 17 22.69 2.72 5.48
N PRO A 18 22.87 2.32 4.21
CA PRO A 18 21.83 2.49 3.21
C PRO A 18 20.56 1.79 3.70
N GLN A 19 19.43 2.52 3.73
CA GLN A 19 18.16 1.97 4.19
C GLN A 19 17.82 0.72 3.37
N ARG A 20 17.81 -0.45 4.02
CA ARG A 20 17.56 -1.74 3.39
C ARG A 20 16.07 -2.08 3.51
N PHE A 21 15.46 -2.49 2.40
CA PHE A 21 14.14 -3.09 2.43
C PHE A 21 14.22 -4.61 2.51
N ARG A 22 13.54 -5.19 3.49
CA ARG A 22 13.34 -6.64 3.64
C ARG A 22 11.90 -7.00 3.24
N ASP A 23 11.76 -7.96 2.33
CA ASP A 23 10.44 -8.42 1.88
C ASP A 23 9.72 -9.20 2.99
N ALA A 24 8.68 -8.58 3.57
CA ALA A 24 7.80 -9.18 4.57
C ALA A 24 6.92 -10.33 4.04
N ARG A 25 7.04 -10.67 2.74
CA ARG A 25 6.26 -11.71 2.05
C ARG A 25 4.76 -11.45 2.01
N HIS A 26 4.35 -10.20 2.20
CA HIS A 26 2.97 -9.79 2.03
C HIS A 26 2.48 -10.06 0.60
N THR A 27 1.22 -10.48 0.50
CA THR A 27 0.50 -10.59 -0.77
C THR A 27 -0.62 -9.55 -0.81
N LYS A 28 -1.25 -9.35 -1.97
CA LYS A 28 -2.41 -8.45 -2.11
C LYS A 28 -3.52 -8.74 -1.09
N TYR A 29 -3.66 -9.99 -0.66
CA TYR A 29 -4.68 -10.43 0.31
C TYR A 29 -4.48 -9.89 1.73
N HIS A 30 -3.29 -9.39 2.09
CA HIS A 30 -3.08 -8.80 3.41
C HIS A 30 -3.71 -7.41 3.56
N PHE A 31 -4.26 -6.85 2.48
CA PHE A 31 -4.69 -5.46 2.40
C PHE A 31 -6.15 -5.30 1.96
N ILE A 32 -6.92 -6.40 1.91
CA ILE A 32 -8.30 -6.39 1.39
C ILE A 32 -9.37 -6.36 2.49
N ASP A 33 -8.98 -6.44 3.77
CA ASP A 33 -9.93 -6.32 4.87
C ASP A 33 -10.39 -4.90 5.11
N HIS A 34 -9.55 -3.91 4.80
CA HIS A 34 -9.96 -2.52 4.78
C HIS A 34 -9.56 -1.96 3.42
N VAL A 35 -10.54 -1.51 2.64
CA VAL A 35 -10.31 -0.94 1.31
C VAL A 35 -10.97 0.43 1.23
N LEU A 36 -10.23 1.41 0.72
CA LEU A 36 -10.74 2.75 0.45
C LEU A 36 -11.18 2.83 -1.01
N VAL A 37 -12.41 3.26 -1.24
CA VAL A 37 -13.03 3.38 -2.57
C VAL A 37 -13.64 4.77 -2.76
N SER A 38 -13.81 5.18 -4.01
CA SER A 38 -14.61 6.35 -4.35
C SER A 38 -16.09 6.04 -4.17
N CYS A 39 -16.77 6.85 -3.36
CA CYS A 39 -18.20 6.68 -3.10
C CYS A 39 -19.01 6.91 -4.37
N PRO A 40 -19.85 5.95 -4.82
CA PRO A 40 -20.64 6.13 -6.02
C PRO A 40 -21.77 7.18 -5.88
N LYS A 41 -22.05 7.67 -4.67
CA LYS A 41 -23.09 8.67 -4.40
C LYS A 41 -22.56 10.10 -4.36
N CYS A 42 -21.39 10.33 -3.76
CA CYS A 42 -20.86 11.68 -3.54
C CYS A 42 -19.41 11.87 -4.00
N ALA A 43 -18.80 10.86 -4.62
CA ALA A 43 -17.39 10.85 -5.00
C ALA A 43 -16.38 11.12 -3.86
N GLY A 44 -16.82 11.08 -2.60
CA GLY A 44 -15.95 11.16 -1.43
C GLY A 44 -15.41 9.80 -1.01
N ILE A 45 -14.60 9.76 0.05
CA ILE A 45 -14.04 8.52 0.58
C ILE A 45 -15.15 7.62 1.16
N ALA A 46 -15.13 6.35 0.76
CA ALA A 46 -15.90 5.29 1.39
C ALA A 46 -15.00 4.10 1.77
N HIS A 47 -15.43 3.37 2.79
CA HIS A 47 -14.70 2.24 3.35
C HIS A 47 -15.44 0.94 3.06
N VAL A 48 -14.71 -0.06 2.58
CA VAL A 48 -15.18 -1.44 2.47
C VAL A 48 -14.46 -2.28 3.53
N ALA A 49 -15.22 -2.98 4.36
CA ALA A 49 -14.69 -3.82 5.44
C ALA A 49 -15.53 -5.10 5.67
N PRO A 50 -14.99 -6.16 6.29
CA PRO A 50 -15.78 -7.30 6.76
C PRO A 50 -16.95 -6.83 7.61
N VAL A 51 -18.11 -7.44 7.40
CA VAL A 51 -19.14 -7.47 8.45
C VAL A 51 -18.60 -8.42 9.51
N ALA A 52 -18.43 -7.94 10.75
CA ALA A 52 -17.92 -8.76 11.84
C ALA A 52 -18.71 -10.08 11.93
N SER A 53 -18.00 -11.21 11.85
CA SER A 53 -18.53 -12.50 12.29
C SER A 53 -18.36 -12.60 13.81
N ALA A 54 -19.25 -13.33 14.47
CA ALA A 54 -19.31 -13.44 15.94
C ALA A 54 -18.08 -14.07 16.64
N ALA A 55 -17.01 -14.39 15.90
CA ALA A 55 -15.75 -14.91 16.45
C ALA A 55 -14.67 -13.83 16.31
N GLU A 56 -14.25 -13.28 17.45
CA GLU A 56 -13.40 -12.08 17.53
C GLU A 56 -11.92 -12.33 17.15
N ASP A 57 -11.50 -13.60 17.02
CA ASP A 57 -10.09 -14.00 16.80
C ASP A 57 -9.82 -14.63 15.42
N GLU A 58 -10.81 -14.73 14.53
CA GLU A 58 -10.64 -15.36 13.22
C GLU A 58 -10.33 -14.34 12.12
N VAL A 59 -9.26 -14.58 11.35
CA VAL A 59 -8.95 -13.78 10.17
C VAL A 59 -10.12 -13.88 9.18
N PRO A 60 -10.78 -12.77 8.81
CA PRO A 60 -11.95 -12.83 7.95
C PRO A 60 -11.63 -13.50 6.62
N SER A 61 -12.45 -14.48 6.24
CA SER A 61 -12.35 -15.10 4.92
C SER A 61 -12.38 -14.06 3.82
N VAL A 62 -11.62 -14.27 2.74
CA VAL A 62 -11.69 -13.40 1.54
C VAL A 62 -13.07 -13.41 0.90
N PHE A 63 -13.91 -14.40 1.21
CA PHE A 63 -15.30 -14.53 0.80
C PHE A 63 -16.29 -14.07 1.88
N ALA A 64 -15.84 -13.47 2.99
CA ALA A 64 -16.72 -12.94 4.01
C ALA A 64 -17.61 -11.82 3.43
N ARG A 65 -18.80 -11.65 4.01
CA ARG A 65 -19.67 -10.52 3.71
C ARG A 65 -18.92 -9.22 3.97
N ARG A 66 -19.06 -8.25 3.07
CA ARG A 66 -18.43 -6.93 3.21
C ARG A 66 -19.48 -5.84 3.27
N ARG A 67 -19.19 -4.79 4.03
CA ARG A 67 -19.99 -3.57 4.13
C ARG A 67 -19.21 -2.39 3.56
N LEU A 68 -19.85 -1.67 2.65
CA LEU A 68 -19.44 -0.36 2.15
C LEU A 68 -20.09 0.72 3.02
N VAL A 69 -19.31 1.66 3.55
CA VAL A 69 -19.80 2.81 4.32
C VAL A 69 -19.13 4.10 3.85
N CYS A 70 -19.93 5.10 3.48
CA CYS A 70 -19.47 6.47 3.27
C CYS A 70 -19.96 7.36 4.41
N ARG A 71 -19.03 7.95 5.16
CA ARG A 71 -19.35 8.86 6.28
C ARG A 71 -19.82 10.24 5.82
N ALA A 72 -19.46 10.66 4.61
CA ALA A 72 -19.82 11.97 4.08
C ALA A 72 -21.29 12.08 3.66
N CYS A 73 -21.85 11.04 3.03
CA CYS A 73 -23.21 11.07 2.47
C CYS A 73 -24.16 10.00 3.04
N GLY A 74 -23.69 9.23 4.03
CA GLY A 74 -24.45 8.18 4.71
C GLY A 74 -24.71 6.91 3.89
N LEU A 75 -24.07 6.74 2.72
CA LEU A 75 -24.25 5.52 1.93
C LEU A 75 -23.76 4.31 2.71
N SER A 76 -24.63 3.32 2.88
CA SER A 76 -24.31 2.01 3.46
C SER A 76 -24.86 0.90 2.56
N ARG A 77 -24.01 -0.07 2.20
CA ARG A 77 -24.40 -1.25 1.40
C ARG A 77 -23.66 -2.48 1.89
N GLU A 78 -24.30 -3.63 1.81
CA GLU A 78 -23.65 -4.91 2.06
C GLU A 78 -23.60 -5.74 0.79
N ALA A 79 -22.47 -6.42 0.58
CA ALA A 79 -22.30 -7.41 -0.47
C ALA A 79 -22.32 -8.81 0.16
N ALA A 80 -23.06 -9.73 -0.47
CA ALA A 80 -23.02 -11.13 -0.13
C ALA A 80 -21.61 -11.69 -0.37
N GLY A 81 -21.18 -12.60 0.52
CA GLY A 81 -19.91 -13.29 0.43
C GLY A 81 -19.85 -14.22 -0.79
N GLY A 82 -19.49 -13.70 -1.96
CA GLY A 82 -19.48 -14.46 -3.21
C GLY A 82 -18.91 -13.71 -4.41
N GLY A 83 -19.01 -12.37 -4.42
CA GLY A 83 -18.31 -11.53 -5.38
C GLY A 83 -16.90 -11.20 -4.90
N PHE A 84 -15.89 -11.98 -5.31
CA PHE A 84 -14.48 -11.65 -5.05
C PHE A 84 -13.68 -11.69 -6.36
N ARG A 85 -13.16 -10.54 -6.81
CA ARG A 85 -12.35 -10.43 -8.03
C ARG A 85 -11.19 -9.46 -7.83
N LEU A 86 -9.99 -9.99 -7.63
CA LEU A 86 -8.79 -9.15 -7.57
C LEU A 86 -8.56 -8.38 -8.88
N PHE A 87 -8.24 -7.10 -8.75
CA PHE A 87 -7.79 -6.30 -9.88
C PHE A 87 -6.49 -6.84 -10.50
N ARG A 88 -6.52 -7.07 -11.82
CA ARG A 88 -5.41 -7.56 -12.65
C ARG A 88 -5.12 -6.69 -13.87
N GLY A 89 -5.84 -5.57 -14.03
CA GLY A 89 -5.74 -4.70 -15.21
C GLY A 89 -4.58 -3.70 -15.16
N ARG A 90 -4.51 -2.86 -16.21
CA ARG A 90 -3.57 -1.74 -16.33
C ARG A 90 -4.22 -0.34 -16.20
N GLY A 91 -5.54 -0.29 -16.12
CA GLY A 91 -6.30 0.95 -15.97
C GLY A 91 -6.63 1.26 -14.52
N GLU A 92 -7.73 1.98 -14.32
CA GLU A 92 -8.28 2.30 -13.02
C GLU A 92 -8.50 1.02 -12.19
N ALA A 93 -7.91 1.00 -11.00
CA ALA A 93 -7.98 -0.13 -10.09
C ALA A 93 -9.31 -0.12 -9.33
N THR A 94 -9.88 -1.30 -9.14
CA THR A 94 -11.16 -1.47 -8.43
C THR A 94 -11.01 -2.33 -7.19
N ASP A 95 -11.89 -2.13 -6.21
CA ASP A 95 -12.00 -3.01 -5.06
C ASP A 95 -12.53 -4.40 -5.47
N PRO A 96 -12.13 -5.47 -4.76
CA PRO A 96 -12.47 -6.81 -5.17
C PRO A 96 -13.91 -7.25 -4.86
N TYR A 97 -14.67 -6.45 -4.11
CA TYR A 97 -15.98 -6.83 -3.56
C TYR A 97 -17.15 -6.11 -4.24
N PHE A 98 -17.05 -4.80 -4.39
CA PHE A 98 -18.08 -3.95 -5.00
C PHE A 98 -17.71 -3.54 -6.43
N GLY A 99 -16.46 -3.76 -6.86
CA GLY A 99 -15.98 -3.34 -8.19
C GLY A 99 -15.92 -1.82 -8.35
N LEU A 100 -15.87 -1.08 -7.25
CA LEU A 100 -15.79 0.38 -7.23
C LEU A 100 -14.34 0.83 -7.43
N PRO A 101 -14.11 1.99 -8.06
CA PRO A 101 -12.78 2.58 -8.16
C PRO A 101 -12.13 2.75 -6.79
N LEU A 102 -10.87 2.37 -6.66
CA LEU A 102 -10.10 2.63 -5.44
C LEU A 102 -9.95 4.13 -5.22
N TRP A 103 -9.96 4.56 -3.96
CA TRP A 103 -9.64 5.95 -3.62
C TRP A 103 -8.15 6.22 -3.80
N LEU A 104 -7.31 5.27 -3.36
CA LEU A 104 -5.87 5.40 -3.36
C LEU A 104 -5.29 4.98 -4.71
N GLN A 105 -5.49 5.81 -5.73
CA GLN A 105 -4.90 5.60 -7.04
C GLN A 105 -4.61 6.91 -7.77
N THR A 106 -3.64 6.87 -8.67
CA THR A 106 -3.35 7.96 -9.62
C THR A 106 -2.74 7.38 -10.88
N GLU A 107 -3.07 7.98 -12.01
CA GLU A 107 -2.34 7.75 -13.24
C GLU A 107 -1.02 8.53 -13.24
N VAL A 108 0.03 7.88 -13.71
CA VAL A 108 1.30 8.49 -14.10
C VAL A 108 1.64 8.07 -15.53
N ARG A 109 2.66 8.68 -16.15
CA ARG A 109 3.02 8.39 -17.55
C ARG A 109 3.27 6.91 -17.86
N HIS A 110 3.67 6.13 -16.85
CA HIS A 110 3.99 4.69 -16.98
C HIS A 110 2.82 3.76 -16.65
N GLY A 111 1.69 4.31 -16.20
CA GLY A 111 0.48 3.57 -15.83
C GLY A 111 -0.08 3.98 -14.47
N TRP A 112 -0.97 3.15 -13.94
CA TRP A 112 -1.67 3.43 -12.69
C TRP A 112 -0.89 2.95 -11.47
N LEU A 113 -0.63 3.86 -10.53
CA LEU A 113 -0.21 3.53 -9.17
C LEU A 113 -1.47 3.44 -8.31
N TRP A 114 -1.60 2.38 -7.54
CA TRP A 114 -2.76 2.19 -6.66
C TRP A 114 -2.41 1.38 -5.41
N ALA A 115 -3.24 1.53 -4.38
CA ALA A 115 -3.22 0.78 -3.15
C ALA A 115 -4.65 0.51 -2.68
N TYR A 116 -4.86 -0.52 -1.85
CA TYR A 116 -6.18 -0.79 -1.27
C TYR A 116 -6.43 0.10 -0.05
N ASN A 117 -5.39 0.33 0.75
CA ASN A 117 -5.43 1.08 1.99
C ASN A 117 -4.07 1.75 2.25
N PRO A 118 -3.98 2.63 3.27
CA PRO A 118 -2.75 3.32 3.60
C PRO A 118 -1.58 2.38 3.91
N GLU A 119 -1.82 1.22 4.53
CA GLU A 119 -0.79 0.23 4.86
C GLU A 119 -0.14 -0.37 3.60
N HIS A 120 -0.96 -0.67 2.59
CA HIS A 120 -0.49 -1.11 1.28
C HIS A 120 0.34 0.00 0.61
N LEU A 121 -0.15 1.24 0.63
CA LEU A 121 0.56 2.38 0.03
C LEU A 121 1.93 2.59 0.70
N GLU A 122 2.00 2.49 2.02
CA GLU A 122 3.23 2.63 2.79
C GLU A 122 4.22 1.48 2.52
N LEU A 123 3.73 0.25 2.32
CA LEU A 123 4.59 -0.86 1.89
C LEU A 123 5.27 -0.55 0.55
N ILE A 124 4.51 -0.03 -0.43
CA ILE A 124 5.07 0.37 -1.73
C ILE A 124 6.08 1.49 -1.53
N ARG A 125 5.77 2.49 -0.70
CA ARG A 125 6.67 3.61 -0.40
C ARG A 125 8.01 3.15 0.16
N LYS A 126 7.99 2.32 1.22
CA LYS A 126 9.20 1.75 1.84
C LYS A 126 10.04 0.96 0.83
N PHE A 127 9.39 0.17 -0.03
CA PHE A 127 10.07 -0.58 -1.07
C PHE A 127 10.75 0.34 -2.11
N VAL A 128 10.07 1.40 -2.54
CA VAL A 128 10.56 2.34 -3.55
C VAL A 128 11.72 3.19 -3.00
N GLN A 129 11.59 3.67 -1.76
CA GLN A 129 12.60 4.48 -1.05
C GLN A 129 13.93 3.75 -0.86
N ALA A 130 13.89 2.44 -0.59
CA ALA A 130 15.10 1.69 -0.31
C ALA A 130 16.06 1.62 -1.51
N PRO A 131 17.32 2.10 -1.38
CA PRO A 131 18.35 1.93 -2.40
C PRO A 131 18.77 0.47 -2.59
N LEU A 132 18.78 -0.33 -1.51
CA LEU A 132 19.09 -1.75 -1.53
C LEU A 132 17.83 -2.56 -1.18
N ARG A 133 17.45 -3.47 -2.08
CA ARG A 133 16.25 -4.29 -1.96
C ARG A 133 16.65 -5.74 -1.93
N GLU A 134 16.56 -6.37 -0.76
CA GLU A 134 16.88 -7.77 -0.59
C GLU A 134 15.67 -8.59 -1.04
N ARG A 135 15.88 -9.47 -2.04
CA ARG A 135 14.87 -10.44 -2.43
C ARG A 135 14.81 -11.51 -1.34
N ALA A 136 13.61 -11.92 -0.93
CA ALA A 136 13.47 -13.10 -0.07
C ALA A 136 14.22 -14.29 -0.71
N PRO A 137 14.94 -15.11 0.08
CA PRO A 137 15.58 -16.32 -0.42
C PRO A 137 14.60 -17.15 -1.24
N TRP A 138 15.06 -17.74 -2.35
CA TRP A 138 14.25 -18.63 -3.17
C TRP A 138 14.10 -19.97 -2.44
N ASP A 139 13.13 -20.07 -1.54
CA ASP A 139 12.67 -21.32 -0.97
C ASP A 139 11.64 -21.96 -1.91
N ALA A 140 11.76 -23.28 -2.11
CA ALA A 140 10.84 -24.07 -2.93
C ALA A 140 9.36 -24.02 -2.43
N GLN A 141 9.14 -23.44 -1.26
CA GLN A 141 7.84 -23.23 -0.62
C GLN A 141 7.15 -21.92 -1.04
N VAL A 142 7.87 -20.94 -1.62
CA VAL A 142 7.30 -19.67 -2.13
C VAL A 142 6.81 -19.84 -3.58
N LYS A 143 5.77 -20.67 -3.74
CA LYS A 143 5.01 -20.72 -5.02
C LYS A 143 4.14 -19.49 -5.25
N LYS A 144 4.01 -18.56 -4.29
CA LYS A 144 3.23 -17.31 -4.39
C LYS A 144 4.15 -16.09 -4.45
N MET A 145 4.18 -15.41 -5.60
CA MET A 145 4.91 -14.15 -5.75
C MET A 145 4.40 -13.08 -4.77
N THR A 146 5.30 -12.46 -4.00
CA THR A 146 5.01 -11.38 -3.04
C THR A 146 4.50 -10.13 -3.74
N LEU A 147 3.84 -9.24 -3.01
CA LEU A 147 3.27 -8.00 -3.53
C LEU A 147 4.33 -7.15 -4.23
N VAL A 148 5.46 -6.93 -3.54
CA VAL A 148 6.57 -6.13 -4.07
C VAL A 148 7.22 -6.77 -5.29
N ALA A 149 7.30 -8.10 -5.34
CA ALA A 149 7.84 -8.79 -6.50
C ALA A 149 6.91 -8.70 -7.73
N ARG A 150 5.58 -8.64 -7.50
CA ARG A 150 4.56 -8.45 -8.54
C ARG A 150 4.39 -7.00 -9.01
N LEU A 151 5.05 -6.03 -8.38
CA LEU A 151 4.97 -4.64 -8.83
C LEU A 151 5.46 -4.51 -10.28
N PRO A 152 4.82 -3.63 -11.07
CA PRO A 152 5.30 -3.25 -12.39
C PRO A 152 6.79 -2.90 -12.39
N THR A 153 7.49 -3.24 -13.47
CA THR A 153 8.93 -2.96 -13.63
C THR A 153 9.25 -1.48 -13.48
N TRP A 154 8.36 -0.60 -13.95
CA TRP A 154 8.54 0.84 -13.85
C TRP A 154 8.48 1.36 -12.40
N ILE A 155 7.70 0.74 -11.49
CA ILE A 155 7.71 1.06 -10.05
C ILE A 155 9.03 0.62 -9.41
N LYS A 156 9.56 -0.51 -9.87
CA LYS A 156 10.84 -1.08 -9.38
C LYS A 156 12.06 -0.34 -9.95
N SER A 157 11.92 0.43 -11.02
CA SER A 157 13.05 1.12 -11.64
C SER A 157 13.58 2.25 -10.76
N ALA A 158 14.89 2.26 -10.49
CA ALA A 158 15.53 3.36 -9.76
C ALA A 158 15.38 4.71 -10.48
N LYS A 159 15.32 4.71 -11.82
CA LYS A 159 15.13 5.92 -12.65
C LYS A 159 13.79 6.61 -12.43
N ASN A 160 12.78 5.86 -11.95
CA ASN A 160 11.43 6.38 -11.72
C ASN A 160 11.16 6.66 -10.24
N ARG A 161 12.14 6.48 -9.35
CA ARG A 161 11.94 6.55 -7.89
C ARG A 161 11.25 7.85 -7.48
N ASP A 162 11.78 9.00 -7.90
CA ASP A 162 11.27 10.31 -7.47
C ASP A 162 9.87 10.59 -8.03
N GLU A 163 9.57 10.11 -9.23
CA GLU A 163 8.23 10.20 -9.81
C GLU A 163 7.23 9.35 -9.04
N VAL A 164 7.59 8.10 -8.72
CA VAL A 164 6.74 7.19 -7.95
C VAL A 164 6.50 7.74 -6.54
N LEU A 165 7.53 8.26 -5.87
CA LEU A 165 7.39 8.83 -4.52
C LEU A 165 6.48 10.07 -4.52
N ARG A 166 6.63 10.96 -5.51
CA ARG A 166 5.73 12.10 -5.68
C ARG A 166 4.28 11.67 -5.93
N ALA A 167 4.07 10.60 -6.71
CA ALA A 167 2.74 10.05 -6.93
C ALA A 167 2.14 9.46 -5.64
N ILE A 168 2.94 8.76 -4.83
CA ILE A 168 2.53 8.26 -3.51
C ILE A 168 2.17 9.42 -2.57
N ASP A 169 2.98 10.47 -2.52
CA ASP A 169 2.70 11.63 -1.67
C ASP A 169 1.43 12.36 -2.09
N ARG A 170 1.14 12.44 -3.40
CA ARG A 170 -0.13 12.97 -3.92
C ARG A 170 -1.33 12.13 -3.48
N ILE A 171 -1.24 10.80 -3.59
CA ILE A 171 -2.28 9.89 -3.10
C ILE A 171 -2.47 10.08 -1.59
N ARG A 172 -1.39 10.18 -0.82
CA ARG A 172 -1.47 10.34 0.64
C ARG A 172 -2.11 11.68 1.02
N ALA A 173 -1.85 12.74 0.27
CA ALA A 173 -2.47 14.05 0.50
C ALA A 173 -4.00 14.05 0.26
N SER A 174 -4.55 13.10 -0.51
CA SER A 174 -6.01 12.99 -0.70
C SER A 174 -6.74 12.36 0.49
N LEU A 175 -6.01 11.97 1.54
CA LEU A 175 -6.58 11.48 2.81
C LEU A 175 -6.71 12.57 3.88
N ALA A 176 -6.14 13.76 3.63
CA ALA A 176 -6.11 14.88 4.56
C ALA A 176 -7.41 15.70 4.52
#